data_AF-A0A9X1PWZ1-F1
#
_entry.id   AF-A0A9X1PWZ1-F1
#
_cell.length_a   1.000
_cell.length_b   1.000
_cell.length_c   1.000
_cell.angle_alpha   90.00
_cell.angle_beta   90.00
_cell.angle_gamma   90.00
#
_symmetry.space_group_name_H-M   'P 1'
#
loop_
_entity.id
_entity.type
_entity.pdbx_description
1 polymer ?
#
loop_
_entity_poly.entity_id
_entity_poly.type
_entity_poly.pdbx_seq_one_letter_code
_entity_poly.pdbx_strand_id
1 'polypeptide(L)'
;MSRTPHTWADFPVARPSDPRGLATRRDPVELRHDGRVHRRVGDSGWHMAICWFAGPEHVVRVPDEPGWHSVRTTFAATGADAGEPVVQFSERTEADQDLIEEDVNAFLTEAGIPPRPRGFTWFLDVPPDRSLTDLWRLVGQRERQLPTKAPRPDETATAVRAAVAHFFS
;
A
#
# COMPACT_ATOMS: atom_id res chain seq x y z
N MET A 1 -0.59 16.81 18.01
CA MET A 1 0.03 17.73 17.04
C MET A 1 -0.80 17.68 15.77
N SER A 2 -1.36 18.80 15.32
CA SER A 2 -2.12 18.85 14.05
C SER A 2 -1.11 18.79 12.91
N ARG A 3 -1.10 17.72 12.11
CA ARG A 3 -0.27 17.68 10.89
C ARG A 3 -0.76 18.73 9.91
N THR A 4 0.17 19.37 9.20
CA THR A 4 -0.14 20.27 8.09
C THR A 4 -1.04 19.56 7.09
N PRO A 5 -2.14 20.19 6.63
CA PRO A 5 -2.93 19.66 5.53
C PRO A 5 -2.01 19.38 4.33
N HIS A 6 -2.15 18.22 3.71
CA HIS A 6 -1.41 17.82 2.53
C HIS A 6 -2.35 17.11 1.55
N THR A 7 -1.87 16.93 0.34
CA THR A 7 -2.51 16.26 -0.79
C THR A 7 -1.57 15.18 -1.32
N TRP A 8 -2.08 14.27 -2.14
CA TRP A 8 -1.24 13.28 -2.80
C TRP A 8 -0.19 13.89 -3.75
N ALA A 9 -0.38 15.13 -4.18
CA ALA A 9 0.58 15.83 -5.03
C ALA A 9 1.86 16.21 -4.26
N ASP A 10 1.76 16.39 -2.94
CA ASP A 10 2.88 16.82 -2.09
C ASP A 10 3.91 15.71 -1.85
N PHE A 11 3.55 14.45 -2.11
CA PHE A 11 4.46 13.32 -1.99
C PHE A 11 5.51 13.34 -3.12
N PRO A 12 6.82 13.37 -2.80
CA PRO A 12 7.89 13.43 -3.79
C PRO A 12 7.86 12.29 -4.80
N VAL A 13 8.16 12.62 -6.06
CA VAL A 13 8.34 11.63 -7.14
C VAL A 13 9.82 11.28 -7.26
N ALA A 14 10.18 10.05 -6.91
CA ALA A 14 11.51 9.52 -7.15
C ALA A 14 11.62 8.97 -8.59
N ARG A 15 12.77 9.22 -9.23
CA ARG A 15 13.08 8.75 -10.60
C ARG A 15 14.32 7.85 -10.60
N PRO A 16 14.19 6.61 -10.10
CA PRO A 16 15.28 5.65 -10.12
C PRO A 16 15.63 5.23 -11.56
N SER A 17 16.82 4.69 -11.77
CA SER A 17 17.26 4.19 -13.07
C SER A 17 16.54 2.92 -13.54
N ASP A 18 15.98 2.15 -12.61
CA ASP A 18 15.23 0.91 -12.88
C ASP A 18 13.88 0.90 -12.13
N PRO A 19 12.89 1.72 -12.55
CA PRO A 19 11.59 1.76 -11.90
C PRO A 19 10.83 0.44 -12.03
N ARG A 20 10.95 -0.25 -13.18
CA ARG A 20 10.31 -1.55 -13.43
C ARG A 20 10.83 -2.62 -12.49
N GLY A 21 12.14 -2.72 -12.28
CA GLY A 21 12.71 -3.67 -11.33
C GLY A 21 12.24 -3.43 -9.90
N LEU A 22 12.05 -2.17 -9.51
CA LEU A 22 11.52 -1.82 -8.18
C LEU A 22 10.03 -2.18 -8.05
N ALA A 23 9.24 -2.00 -9.10
CA ALA A 23 7.82 -2.34 -9.11
C ALA A 23 7.57 -3.87 -9.07
N THR A 24 8.43 -4.67 -9.70
CA THR A 24 8.12 -6.09 -10.01
C THR A 24 8.80 -7.12 -9.10
N ARG A 25 9.86 -6.76 -8.38
CA ARG A 25 10.56 -7.69 -7.48
C ARG A 25 9.64 -8.21 -6.39
N ARG A 26 9.84 -9.46 -5.94
CA ARG A 26 9.03 -10.08 -4.88
C ARG A 26 9.63 -9.91 -3.48
N ASP A 27 10.95 -9.76 -3.40
CA ASP A 27 11.65 -9.51 -2.14
C ASP A 27 11.38 -8.09 -1.61
N PRO A 28 11.68 -7.82 -0.33
CA PRO A 28 11.69 -6.46 0.19
C PRO A 28 12.53 -5.55 -0.71
N VAL A 29 11.89 -4.55 -1.32
CA VAL A 29 12.55 -3.64 -2.24
C VAL A 29 12.89 -2.35 -1.50
N GLU A 30 14.17 -1.99 -1.54
CA GLU A 30 14.69 -0.74 -0.98
C GLU A 30 15.00 0.27 -2.09
N LEU A 31 14.64 1.53 -1.84
CA LEU A 31 14.93 2.68 -2.68
C LEU A 31 15.70 3.71 -1.85
N ARG A 32 16.92 4.05 -2.30
CA ARG A 32 17.65 5.19 -1.74
C ARG A 32 17.18 6.48 -2.40
N HIS A 33 16.71 7.43 -1.61
CA HIS A 33 16.25 8.74 -2.07
C HIS A 33 16.55 9.77 -0.98
N ASP A 34 17.15 10.92 -1.35
CA ASP A 34 17.53 12.00 -0.45
C ASP A 34 18.25 11.56 0.84
N GLY A 35 19.19 10.61 0.69
CA GLY A 35 19.98 10.08 1.80
C GLY A 35 19.26 9.11 2.74
N ARG A 36 17.98 8.78 2.45
CA ARG A 36 17.16 7.85 3.23
C ARG A 36 16.92 6.55 2.48
N VAL A 37 16.63 5.48 3.22
CA VAL A 37 16.24 4.18 2.68
C VAL A 37 14.73 4.04 2.83
N HIS A 38 14.03 4.01 1.71
CA HIS A 38 12.60 3.78 1.66
C HIS A 38 12.33 2.34 1.25
N ARG A 39 11.26 1.74 1.78
CA ARG A 39 10.85 0.36 1.49
C ARG A 39 9.51 0.34 0.80
N ARG A 40 9.38 -0.51 -0.22
CA ARG A 40 8.14 -0.64 -0.97
C ARG A 40 7.01 -1.09 -0.06
N VAL A 41 5.87 -0.40 -0.13
CA VAL A 41 4.64 -0.81 0.54
C VAL A 41 3.72 -1.55 -0.44
N GLY A 42 2.74 -2.30 0.09
CA GLY A 42 1.66 -2.84 -0.74
C GLY A 42 0.79 -1.73 -1.35
N ASP A 43 -0.07 -2.12 -2.29
CA ASP A 43 -0.92 -1.21 -3.07
C ASP A 43 -2.38 -1.13 -2.58
N SER A 44 -2.73 -1.86 -1.51
CA SER A 44 -4.08 -1.84 -0.95
C SER A 44 -4.44 -0.52 -0.23
N GLY A 45 -5.73 -0.24 -0.07
CA GLY A 45 -6.22 0.95 0.65
C GLY A 45 -5.65 1.10 2.05
N TRP A 46 -5.43 -0.02 2.75
CA TRP A 46 -4.78 -0.04 4.06
C TRP A 46 -3.31 0.46 4.02
N HIS A 47 -2.53 0.02 3.03
CA HIS A 47 -1.16 0.49 2.85
C HIS A 47 -1.11 1.95 2.42
N MET A 48 -2.08 2.40 1.62
CA MET A 48 -2.19 3.79 1.19
C MET A 48 -2.59 4.70 2.35
N ALA A 49 -3.46 4.25 3.27
CA ALA A 49 -3.75 4.98 4.49
C ALA A 49 -2.49 5.16 5.35
N ILE A 50 -1.62 4.14 5.42
CA ILE A 50 -0.33 4.25 6.12
C ILE A 50 0.57 5.29 5.47
N CYS A 51 0.67 5.30 4.13
CA CYS A 51 1.43 6.32 3.40
C CYS A 51 0.87 7.72 3.65
N TRP A 52 -0.45 7.88 3.58
CA TRP A 52 -1.13 9.15 3.86
C TRP A 52 -0.81 9.67 5.26
N PHE A 53 -0.99 8.83 6.28
CA PHE A 53 -0.73 9.24 7.66
C PHE A 53 0.74 9.33 8.01
N ALA A 54 1.65 8.79 7.18
CA ALA A 54 3.09 8.99 7.29
C ALA A 54 3.51 10.32 6.65
N GLY A 55 2.79 10.76 5.61
CA GLY A 55 2.89 12.04 4.92
C GLY A 55 4.16 12.24 4.08
N PRO A 56 4.26 13.40 3.40
CA PRO A 56 5.19 13.63 2.30
C PRO A 56 6.66 13.63 2.71
N GLU A 57 6.97 13.84 3.99
CA GLU A 57 8.33 13.80 4.53
C GLU A 57 8.89 12.38 4.68
N HIS A 58 8.02 11.37 4.69
CA HIS A 58 8.39 9.97 4.94
C HIS A 58 8.03 9.04 3.78
N VAL A 59 7.45 9.56 2.70
CA VAL A 59 6.92 8.71 1.64
C VAL A 59 7.31 9.27 0.29
N VAL A 60 7.78 8.41 -0.59
CA VAL A 60 8.03 8.73 -1.99
C VAL A 60 7.27 7.80 -2.91
N ARG A 61 6.96 8.30 -4.11
CA ARG A 61 6.30 7.54 -5.16
C ARG A 61 7.21 7.41 -6.38
N VAL A 62 7.18 6.25 -7.00
CA VAL A 62 7.93 5.94 -8.23
C VAL A 62 6.91 5.69 -9.34
N PRO A 63 7.07 6.28 -10.54
CA PRO A 63 6.20 5.99 -11.68
C PRO A 63 6.09 4.49 -11.95
N ASP A 64 4.89 4.04 -12.27
CA ASP A 64 4.54 2.63 -12.44
C ASP A 64 3.61 2.42 -13.63
N GLU A 65 3.68 1.25 -14.24
CA GLU A 65 2.85 0.86 -15.39
C GLU A 65 2.18 -0.50 -15.14
N PRO A 66 0.88 -0.67 -15.45
CA PRO A 66 0.18 -1.93 -15.21
C PRO A 66 0.88 -3.14 -15.84
N GLY A 67 1.37 -3.01 -17.07
CA GLY A 67 2.05 -4.08 -17.81
C GLY A 67 3.37 -4.55 -17.20
N TRP A 68 3.87 -3.91 -16.14
CA TRP A 68 5.01 -4.42 -15.38
C TRP A 68 4.60 -5.57 -14.45
N HIS A 69 3.33 -5.63 -14.05
CA HIS A 69 2.82 -6.54 -13.03
C HIS A 69 2.13 -7.77 -13.63
N SER A 70 2.02 -8.83 -12.83
CA SER A 70 1.25 -10.03 -13.17
C SER A 70 0.07 -10.20 -12.23
N VAL A 71 -1.10 -10.56 -12.76
CA VAL A 71 -2.27 -11.00 -12.00
C VAL A 71 -2.25 -12.52 -11.86
N ARG A 72 -2.63 -13.01 -10.68
CA ARG A 72 -2.85 -14.44 -10.41
C ARG A 72 -4.35 -14.68 -10.27
N THR A 73 -4.91 -15.43 -11.20
CA THR A 73 -6.32 -15.84 -11.15
C THR A 73 -6.41 -17.29 -10.70
N THR A 74 -7.27 -17.57 -9.73
CA THR A 74 -7.55 -18.93 -9.26
C THR A 74 -8.96 -19.31 -9.69
N PHE A 75 -9.06 -20.33 -10.53
CA PHE A 75 -10.34 -20.88 -10.98
C PHE A 75 -10.73 -22.05 -10.08
N ALA A 76 -11.90 -21.97 -9.46
CA ALA A 76 -12.45 -23.09 -8.71
C ALA A 76 -12.75 -24.25 -9.67
N ALA A 77 -12.30 -25.46 -9.32
CA ALA A 77 -12.76 -26.66 -10.01
C ALA A 77 -14.25 -26.84 -9.71
N THR A 78 -15.09 -26.97 -10.74
CA THR A 78 -16.54 -27.17 -10.60
C THR A 78 -16.93 -28.57 -11.06
N GLY A 79 -17.71 -29.28 -10.24
CA GLY A 79 -18.19 -30.64 -10.53
C GLY A 79 -18.04 -31.60 -9.34
N ALA A 80 -18.68 -32.77 -9.43
CA ALA A 80 -18.62 -33.81 -8.39
C ALA A 80 -17.21 -34.44 -8.26
N ASP A 81 -16.38 -34.32 -9.31
CA ASP A 81 -14.97 -34.74 -9.36
C ASP A 81 -14.02 -33.51 -9.34
N ALA A 82 -14.38 -32.45 -8.61
CA ALA A 82 -13.58 -31.24 -8.54
C ALA A 82 -12.17 -31.54 -7.99
N GLY A 83 -11.17 -31.46 -8.87
CA GLY A 83 -9.75 -31.54 -8.51
C GLY A 83 -9.20 -30.24 -7.91
N GLU A 84 -7.88 -30.13 -7.84
CA GLU A 84 -7.20 -28.93 -7.34
C GLU A 84 -7.57 -27.67 -8.15
N PRO A 85 -7.68 -26.49 -7.52
CA PRO A 85 -7.91 -25.22 -8.21
C PRO A 85 -6.86 -24.95 -9.28
N VAL A 86 -7.31 -24.50 -10.45
CA VAL A 86 -6.39 -24.11 -11.54
C VAL A 86 -5.91 -22.69 -11.28
N VAL A 87 -4.60 -22.51 -11.22
CA VAL A 87 -3.96 -21.19 -11.06
C VAL A 87 -3.38 -20.75 -12.39
N GLN A 88 -3.75 -19.55 -12.84
CA GLN A 88 -3.20 -18.92 -14.04
C GLN A 88 -2.54 -17.58 -13.69
N PHE A 89 -1.41 -17.29 -14.33
CA PHE A 89 -0.76 -15.99 -14.28
C PHE A 89 -0.91 -15.30 -15.64
N SER A 90 -1.28 -14.03 -15.63
CA SER A 90 -1.36 -13.17 -16.81
C SER A 90 -0.75 -11.81 -16.52
N GLU A 91 -0.35 -11.08 -17.55
CA GLU A 91 0.00 -9.66 -17.38
C GLU A 91 -1.21 -8.89 -16.85
N ARG A 92 -0.95 -7.92 -15.97
CA ARG A 92 -1.99 -7.02 -15.47
C ARG A 92 -2.41 -6.08 -16.60
N THR A 93 -3.70 -6.09 -16.90
CA THR A 93 -4.31 -5.21 -17.90
C THR A 93 -4.71 -3.86 -17.30
N GLU A 94 -5.06 -2.88 -18.13
CA GLU A 94 -5.66 -1.63 -17.65
C GLU A 94 -6.98 -1.89 -16.89
N ALA A 95 -7.79 -2.85 -17.33
CA ALA A 95 -9.04 -3.19 -16.65
C ALA A 95 -8.78 -3.79 -15.25
N ASP A 96 -7.75 -4.63 -15.10
CA ASP A 96 -7.34 -5.13 -13.79
C ASP A 96 -6.85 -3.97 -12.90
N GLN A 97 -6.11 -3.03 -13.47
CA GLN A 97 -5.65 -1.85 -12.74
C GLN A 97 -6.84 -0.98 -12.30
N ASP A 98 -7.82 -0.75 -13.17
CA ASP A 98 -9.00 0.06 -12.84
C ASP A 98 -9.78 -0.54 -11.66
N LEU A 99 -9.94 -1.87 -11.62
CA LEU A 99 -10.58 -2.56 -10.49
C LEU A 99 -9.80 -2.39 -9.18
N ILE A 100 -8.46 -2.48 -9.24
CA ILE A 100 -7.60 -2.27 -8.06
C ILE A 100 -7.70 -0.80 -7.59
N GLU A 101 -7.65 0.15 -8.52
CA GLU A 101 -7.75 1.58 -8.19
C GLU A 101 -9.13 1.92 -7.61
N GLU A 102 -10.21 1.32 -8.12
CA GLU A 102 -11.56 1.48 -7.59
C GLU A 102 -11.66 0.99 -6.13
N ASP A 103 -11.24 -0.26 -5.87
CA ASP A 103 -11.27 -0.85 -4.52
C ASP A 103 -10.43 -0.05 -3.52
N VAL A 104 -9.21 0.34 -3.92
CA VAL A 104 -8.30 1.13 -3.08
C VAL A 104 -8.89 2.50 -2.78
N ASN A 105 -9.44 3.20 -3.78
CA ASN A 105 -10.00 4.54 -3.59
C ASN A 105 -11.35 4.53 -2.87
N ALA A 106 -12.13 3.46 -2.98
CA ALA A 106 -13.34 3.25 -2.17
C ALA A 106 -12.97 3.17 -0.67
N PHE A 107 -11.97 2.35 -0.33
CA PHE A 107 -11.44 2.27 1.03
C PHE A 107 -10.94 3.63 1.54
N LEU A 108 -10.14 4.35 0.74
CA LEU A 108 -9.60 5.66 1.14
C LEU A 108 -10.72 6.67 1.38
N THR A 109 -11.74 6.70 0.52
CA THR A 109 -12.90 7.59 0.65
C THR A 109 -13.64 7.33 1.96
N GLU A 110 -13.92 6.07 2.28
CA GLU A 110 -14.55 5.69 3.55
C GLU A 110 -13.67 6.03 4.76
N ALA A 111 -12.34 5.94 4.61
CA ALA A 111 -11.37 6.35 5.62
C ALA A 111 -11.24 7.89 5.78
N GLY A 112 -11.95 8.68 4.98
CA GLY A 112 -11.85 10.15 4.98
C GLY A 112 -10.56 10.68 4.35
N ILE A 113 -9.91 9.88 3.51
CA ILE A 113 -8.68 10.21 2.78
C ILE A 113 -9.06 10.46 1.30
N PRO A 114 -8.54 11.51 0.65
CA PRO A 114 -8.80 11.73 -0.77
C PRO A 114 -8.35 10.52 -1.63
N PRO A 115 -9.00 10.26 -2.77
CA PRO A 115 -8.55 9.24 -3.72
C PRO A 115 -7.09 9.49 -4.14
N ARG A 116 -6.31 8.40 -4.22
CA ARG A 116 -4.90 8.47 -4.64
C ARG A 116 -4.77 8.57 -6.17
N PRO A 117 -3.68 9.18 -6.67
CA PRO A 117 -3.39 9.13 -8.09
C PRO A 117 -2.96 7.71 -8.51
N ARG A 118 -3.34 7.33 -9.73
CA ARG A 118 -2.91 6.10 -10.42
C ARG A 118 -1.46 6.19 -10.90
N GLY A 119 -0.85 5.04 -11.19
CA GLY A 119 0.43 4.94 -11.90
C GLY A 119 1.66 5.15 -11.01
N PHE A 120 1.58 4.74 -9.74
CA PHE A 120 2.70 4.85 -8.82
C PHE A 120 2.84 3.61 -7.93
N THR A 121 4.08 3.16 -7.77
CA THR A 121 4.50 2.32 -6.64
C THR A 121 4.98 3.22 -5.50
N TRP A 122 4.56 2.92 -4.27
CA TRP A 122 4.83 3.75 -3.10
C TRP A 122 5.90 3.14 -2.19
N PHE A 123 6.71 4.00 -1.61
CA PHE A 123 7.81 3.63 -0.71
C PHE A 123 7.76 4.46 0.56
N LEU A 124 7.91 3.80 1.70
CA LEU A 124 7.88 4.41 3.03
C LEU A 124 9.29 4.42 3.64
N ASP A 125 9.72 5.57 4.15
CA ASP A 125 10.93 5.72 4.96
C ASP A 125 10.80 4.86 6.22
N VAL A 126 11.85 4.10 6.51
CA VAL A 126 11.91 3.23 7.69
C VAL A 126 13.08 3.68 8.55
N PRO A 127 12.83 4.17 9.77
CA PRO A 127 13.89 4.55 10.70
C PRO A 127 14.92 3.42 10.87
N PRO A 128 16.23 3.71 11.01
CA PRO A 128 17.29 2.71 10.99
C PRO A 128 17.15 1.59 12.05
N ASP A 129 16.48 1.88 13.16
CA ASP A 129 16.24 0.99 14.29
C ASP A 129 14.86 0.30 14.26
N ARG A 130 14.07 0.51 13.19
CA ARG A 130 12.72 -0.03 13.05
C ARG A 130 12.56 -0.84 11.76
N SER A 131 11.43 -1.54 11.64
CA SER A 131 11.08 -2.28 10.43
C SER A 131 9.62 -2.09 10.05
N LEU A 132 9.29 -2.31 8.77
CA LEU A 132 7.89 -2.38 8.32
C LEU A 132 7.12 -3.45 9.08
N THR A 133 7.75 -4.57 9.42
CA THR A 133 7.14 -5.63 10.24
C THR A 133 6.69 -5.11 11.61
N ASP A 134 7.48 -4.24 12.23
CA ASP A 134 7.10 -3.62 13.51
C ASP A 134 5.94 -2.64 13.34
N LEU A 135 5.92 -1.87 12.25
CA LEU A 135 4.79 -1.01 11.89
C LEU A 135 3.51 -1.83 11.67
N TRP A 136 3.57 -2.90 10.87
CA TRP A 136 2.43 -3.80 10.63
C TRP A 136 1.92 -4.41 11.92
N ARG A 137 2.84 -4.86 12.80
CA ARG A 137 2.48 -5.40 14.11
C ARG A 137 1.79 -4.36 14.98
N LEU A 138 2.27 -3.13 14.98
CA LEU A 138 1.70 -2.02 15.74
C LEU A 138 0.30 -1.66 15.23
N VAL A 139 0.10 -1.55 13.91
CA VAL A 139 -1.24 -1.32 13.32
C VAL A 139 -2.18 -2.44 13.73
N GLY A 140 -1.79 -3.70 13.54
CA GLY A 140 -2.63 -4.84 13.91
C GLY A 140 -2.94 -4.92 15.41
N GLN A 141 -2.04 -4.45 16.29
CA GLN A 141 -2.31 -4.32 17.73
C GLN A 141 -3.38 -3.26 18.00
N ARG A 142 -3.36 -2.13 17.30
CA ARG A 142 -4.37 -1.07 17.43
C ARG A 142 -5.71 -1.50 16.88
N GLU A 143 -5.74 -2.17 15.72
CA GLU A 143 -6.97 -2.71 15.14
C GLU A 143 -7.64 -3.74 16.04
N ARG A 144 -6.88 -4.62 16.71
CA ARG A 144 -7.42 -5.56 17.71
C ARG A 144 -8.03 -4.90 18.94
N GLN A 145 -7.77 -3.62 19.18
CA GLN A 145 -8.37 -2.84 20.26
C GLN A 145 -9.69 -2.16 19.83
N LEU A 146 -10.04 -2.24 18.54
CA LEU A 146 -11.31 -1.72 18.06
C LEU A 146 -12.47 -2.58 18.57
N PRO A 147 -13.64 -1.96 18.84
CA PRO A 147 -14.80 -2.68 19.39
C PRO A 147 -15.42 -3.66 18.39
N THR A 148 -15.28 -3.39 17.09
CA THR A 148 -15.85 -4.16 15.99
C THR A 148 -14.86 -5.24 15.51
N LYS A 149 -15.38 -6.47 15.30
CA LYS A 149 -14.55 -7.59 14.76
C LYS A 149 -14.21 -7.44 13.28
N ALA A 150 -15.01 -6.68 12.55
CA ALA A 150 -14.79 -6.30 11.16
C ALA A 150 -14.88 -4.77 11.09
N PRO A 151 -13.79 -4.07 11.44
CA PRO A 151 -13.80 -2.61 11.49
C PRO A 151 -14.00 -2.05 10.09
N ARG A 152 -14.76 -0.95 10.02
CA ARG A 152 -14.91 -0.18 8.79
C ARG A 152 -13.61 0.58 8.45
N PRO A 153 -13.42 1.02 7.19
CA PRO A 153 -12.22 1.76 6.80
C PRO A 153 -11.91 2.99 7.67
N ASP A 154 -12.92 3.72 8.17
CA ASP A 154 -12.73 4.87 9.06
C ASP A 154 -12.20 4.49 10.46
N GLU A 155 -12.66 3.38 11.00
CA GLU A 155 -12.18 2.82 12.27
C GLU A 155 -10.74 2.32 12.11
N THR A 156 -10.47 1.60 11.02
CA THR A 156 -9.14 1.16 10.63
C THR A 156 -8.19 2.34 10.44
N ALA A 157 -8.61 3.40 9.74
CA ALA A 157 -7.81 4.60 9.54
C ALA A 157 -7.43 5.29 10.86
N THR A 158 -8.32 5.25 11.85
CA THR A 158 -8.01 5.77 13.20
C THR A 158 -6.92 4.94 13.89
N ALA A 159 -6.99 3.61 13.80
CA ALA A 159 -5.96 2.71 14.33
C ALA A 159 -4.61 2.91 13.60
N VAL A 160 -4.63 2.99 12.27
CA VAL A 160 -3.46 3.26 11.43
C VAL A 160 -2.82 4.59 11.81
N ARG A 161 -3.59 5.68 11.88
CA ARG A 161 -3.08 7.01 12.23
C ARG A 161 -2.35 7.00 13.56
N ALA A 162 -2.90 6.33 14.57
CA ALA A 162 -2.28 6.21 15.89
C ALA A 162 -0.97 5.39 15.85
N ALA A 163 -0.95 4.30 15.09
CA ALA A 163 0.24 3.47 14.91
C ALA A 163 1.36 4.24 14.18
N VAL A 164 1.04 4.90 13.08
CA VAL A 164 2.00 5.67 12.29
C VAL A 164 2.58 6.83 13.10
N ALA A 165 1.75 7.56 13.87
CA ALA A 165 2.23 8.62 14.75
C ALA A 165 3.23 8.11 15.80
N HIS A 166 3.00 6.91 16.36
CA HIS A 166 3.94 6.28 17.29
C HIS A 166 5.19 5.71 16.58
N PHE A 167 5.05 5.32 15.31
CA PHE A 167 6.15 4.80 14.53
C PHE A 167 7.19 5.88 14.17
N PHE A 168 6.73 7.11 13.94
CA PHE A 168 7.58 8.26 13.56
C PHE A 168 7.82 9.27 14.69
N SER A 169 7.34 9.00 15.91
CA SER A 169 7.74 9.72 17.14
C SER A 169 9.07 9.20 17.68
#